data_AF-A0A1H5V565-F1
#
_entry.id   AF-A0A1H5V565-F1
#
_cell.length_a   1.000
_cell.length_b   1.000
_cell.length_c   1.000
_cell.angle_alpha   90.00
_cell.angle_beta   90.00
_cell.angle_gamma   90.00
#
_symmetry.space_group_name_H-M   'P 1'
#
loop_
_entity.id
_entity.type
_entity.pdbx_description
1 polymer ?
#
loop_
_entity_poly.entity_id
_entity_poly.type
_entity_poly.pdbx_seq_one_letter_code
_entity_poly.pdbx_strand_id
1 'polypeptide(L)'
;MESGIDFHTAKALLEWQLELGATEAIGDAPVNRYDLPDAAPRAAKPKPAAPQPAPKAPEIDPVAAAAEAAAKAQTLEDLRAAIAGFDLCDLKRGARNTVFADGVPGAPVMIIGEAPGRDEDRGGRPFVGRAGRLLDRMLDAIGLSRAENVYITNVLPWRPPQNRDPTPDEIGMMTPFLKRHVELADPAVLVLMGNISCQAVLGRRGITRLHGKWDQAWGRPVLPMFHPAYLLRQPHAKRDAWADLLELKAKLREVT
;
A
#
# COMPACT_ATOMS: atom_id res chain seq x y z
N MET A 1 70.27 -17.06 41.26
CA MET A 1 69.38 -15.89 41.37
C MET A 1 68.23 -16.34 42.26
N GLU A 2 68.33 -16.08 43.56
CA GLU A 2 67.27 -16.44 44.51
C GLU A 2 66.05 -15.54 44.24
N SER A 3 64.92 -16.16 43.92
CA SER A 3 63.65 -15.47 43.70
C SER A 3 63.22 -14.75 44.97
N GLY A 4 63.14 -13.42 44.94
CA GLY A 4 62.86 -12.55 46.10
C GLY A 4 61.41 -12.59 46.63
N ILE A 5 60.72 -13.73 46.54
CA ILE A 5 59.35 -13.92 47.02
C ILE A 5 59.37 -15.07 48.03
N ASP A 6 58.92 -14.80 49.26
CA ASP A 6 58.80 -15.85 50.28
C ASP A 6 57.71 -16.86 49.92
N PHE A 7 57.81 -18.06 50.49
CA PHE A 7 56.91 -19.16 50.20
C PHE A 7 55.43 -18.81 50.39
N HIS A 8 55.08 -18.09 51.45
CA HIS A 8 53.69 -17.78 51.76
C HIS A 8 53.11 -16.81 50.74
N THR A 9 53.89 -15.81 50.34
CA THR A 9 53.50 -14.85 49.30
C THR A 9 53.36 -15.54 47.94
N ALA A 10 54.30 -16.39 47.56
CA ALA A 10 54.24 -17.14 46.30
C ALA A 10 53.00 -18.05 46.25
N LYS A 11 52.68 -18.72 47.36
CA LYS A 11 51.50 -19.58 47.48
C LYS A 11 50.20 -18.78 47.34
N ALA A 12 50.07 -17.67 48.07
CA ALA A 12 48.87 -16.83 48.02
C ALA A 12 48.60 -16.27 46.61
N LEU A 13 49.65 -15.88 45.88
CA LEU A 13 49.52 -15.40 44.50
C LEU A 13 49.05 -16.50 43.54
N LEU A 14 49.50 -17.74 43.73
CA LEU A 14 49.06 -18.87 42.92
C LEU A 14 47.61 -19.24 43.21
N GLU A 15 47.21 -19.29 44.49
CA GLU A 15 45.82 -19.56 44.90
C GLU A 15 44.86 -18.53 44.31
N TRP A 16 45.23 -17.26 44.33
CA TRP A 16 44.44 -16.18 43.73
C TRP A 16 44.26 -16.36 42.21
N GLN A 17 45.29 -16.80 41.48
CA GLN A 17 45.16 -17.07 40.04
C GLN A 17 44.22 -18.26 39.76
N LEU A 18 44.25 -19.29 40.61
CA LEU A 18 43.32 -20.43 40.51
C LEU A 18 41.87 -19.99 40.73
N GLU A 19 41.61 -19.13 41.74
CA GLU A 19 40.28 -18.57 41.99
C GLU A 19 39.74 -17.73 40.82
N LEU A 20 40.63 -17.05 40.10
CA LEU A 20 40.29 -16.32 38.86
C LEU A 20 40.05 -17.24 37.66
N GLY A 21 40.14 -18.56 37.84
CA GLY A 21 39.87 -19.56 36.79
C GLY A 21 41.06 -19.82 35.86
N ALA A 22 42.27 -19.38 36.20
CA ALA A 22 43.47 -19.76 35.46
C ALA A 22 43.79 -21.23 35.74
N THR A 23 43.78 -22.05 34.69
CA THR A 23 43.96 -23.51 34.80
C THR A 23 45.31 -24.00 34.30
N GLU A 24 45.92 -23.30 33.34
CA GLU A 24 47.20 -23.68 32.75
C GLU A 24 48.00 -22.43 32.34
N ALA A 25 49.31 -22.44 32.61
CA ALA A 25 50.23 -21.39 32.19
C ALA A 25 50.75 -21.73 30.78
N ILE A 26 50.18 -21.08 29.75
CA ILE A 26 50.40 -21.45 28.34
C ILE A 26 51.60 -20.69 27.73
N GLY A 27 52.19 -19.70 28.42
CA GLY A 27 53.40 -19.01 27.98
C GLY A 27 53.91 -17.94 28.95
N ASP A 28 55.13 -17.46 28.70
CA ASP A 28 55.86 -16.55 29.59
C ASP A 28 55.38 -15.09 29.53
N ALA A 29 54.58 -14.74 28.51
CA ALA A 29 54.07 -13.38 28.30
C ALA A 29 52.53 -13.37 28.25
N PRO A 30 51.86 -12.41 28.93
CA PRO A 30 50.41 -12.27 28.85
C PRO A 30 49.98 -11.83 27.45
N VAL A 31 48.97 -12.50 26.88
CA VAL A 31 48.41 -12.17 25.56
C VAL A 31 47.06 -11.47 25.74
N ASN A 32 46.98 -10.21 25.32
CA ASN A 32 45.71 -9.48 25.29
C ASN A 32 44.87 -9.95 24.08
N ARG A 33 43.79 -10.70 24.34
CA ARG A 33 42.88 -11.20 23.29
C ARG A 33 41.70 -10.27 22.99
N TYR A 34 41.60 -9.14 23.69
CA TYR A 34 40.60 -8.10 23.42
C TYR A 34 41.10 -7.04 22.46
N ASP A 35 42.41 -7.01 22.17
CA ASP A 35 42.96 -6.16 21.12
C ASP A 35 42.58 -6.76 19.75
N LEU A 36 41.60 -6.12 19.10
CA LEU A 36 41.40 -6.29 17.68
C LEU A 36 42.59 -5.63 16.97
N PRO A 37 43.28 -6.31 16.04
CA PRO A 37 44.37 -5.69 15.32
C PRO A 37 43.85 -4.48 14.53
N ASP A 38 44.59 -3.37 14.60
CA ASP A 38 44.40 -2.26 13.67
C ASP A 38 44.45 -2.83 12.26
N ALA A 39 43.37 -2.60 11.49
CA ALA A 39 43.24 -3.09 10.14
C ALA A 39 44.47 -2.67 9.33
N ALA A 40 45.30 -3.64 8.93
CA ALA A 40 46.41 -3.39 8.04
C ALA A 40 45.93 -2.56 6.82
N PRO A 41 46.71 -1.57 6.34
CA PRO A 41 46.31 -0.80 5.18
C PRO A 41 46.09 -1.77 4.02
N ARG A 42 44.83 -1.90 3.62
CA ARG A 42 44.39 -2.81 2.57
C ARG A 42 45.13 -2.41 1.30
N ALA A 43 46.04 -3.26 0.83
CA ALA A 43 46.68 -3.07 -0.47
C ALA A 43 45.61 -2.77 -1.52
N ALA A 44 45.77 -1.68 -2.26
CA ALA A 44 44.85 -1.27 -3.30
C ALA A 44 44.78 -2.39 -4.34
N LYS A 45 43.68 -3.16 -4.32
CA LYS A 45 43.37 -4.09 -5.40
C LYS A 45 43.28 -3.27 -6.70
N PRO A 46 43.87 -3.74 -7.82
CA PRO A 46 43.62 -3.10 -9.11
C PRO A 46 42.10 -3.03 -9.27
N LYS A 47 41.60 -1.81 -9.45
CA LYS A 47 40.18 -1.51 -9.62
C LYS A 47 39.71 -2.42 -10.78
N PRO A 48 38.83 -3.41 -10.54
CA PRO A 48 38.19 -4.10 -11.65
C PRO A 48 37.56 -2.99 -12.48
N ALA A 49 37.80 -3.00 -13.80
CA ALA A 49 37.08 -2.12 -14.70
C ALA A 49 35.61 -2.24 -14.31
N ALA A 50 35.01 -1.11 -13.89
CA ALA A 50 33.62 -1.11 -13.50
C ALA A 50 32.86 -1.78 -14.65
N PRO A 51 32.04 -2.82 -14.39
CA PRO A 51 31.17 -3.33 -15.44
C PRO A 51 30.46 -2.12 -15.99
N GLN A 52 30.64 -1.88 -17.30
CA GLN A 52 29.93 -0.80 -17.98
C GLN A 52 28.47 -0.96 -17.58
N PRO A 53 27.80 0.10 -17.09
CA PRO A 53 26.38 -0.01 -16.78
C PRO A 53 25.74 -0.57 -18.03
N ALA A 54 25.11 -1.75 -17.90
CA ALA A 54 24.28 -2.29 -18.96
C ALA A 54 23.40 -1.15 -19.45
N PRO A 55 23.23 -0.96 -20.76
CA PRO A 55 22.41 0.13 -21.28
C PRO A 55 21.12 0.11 -20.49
N LYS A 56 20.84 1.18 -19.73
CA LYS A 56 19.59 1.32 -19.01
C LYS A 56 18.53 1.01 -20.05
N ALA A 57 17.76 -0.06 -19.83
CA ALA A 57 16.55 -0.30 -20.60
C ALA A 57 15.81 1.05 -20.63
N PRO A 58 15.25 1.46 -21.78
CA PRO A 58 14.60 2.76 -21.88
C PRO A 58 13.70 2.94 -20.64
N GLU A 59 13.91 4.03 -19.89
CA GLU A 59 13.08 4.35 -18.72
C GLU A 59 11.66 4.60 -19.27
N ILE A 60 10.89 3.53 -19.40
CA ILE A 60 9.49 3.58 -19.77
C ILE A 60 8.80 4.25 -18.59
N ASP A 61 8.28 5.45 -18.81
CA ASP A 61 7.42 6.11 -17.82
C ASP A 61 6.15 5.24 -17.65
N PRO A 62 5.97 4.59 -16.48
CA PRO A 62 4.86 3.68 -16.26
C PRO A 62 3.51 4.40 -16.29
N VAL A 63 3.47 5.70 -15.95
CA VAL A 63 2.26 6.50 -15.99
C VAL A 63 1.87 6.81 -17.43
N ALA A 64 2.83 7.15 -18.29
CA ALA A 64 2.59 7.37 -19.71
C ALA A 64 2.12 6.08 -20.41
N ALA A 65 2.76 4.95 -20.12
CA ALA A 65 2.34 3.64 -20.65
C ALA A 65 0.92 3.26 -20.20
N ALA A 66 0.58 3.51 -18.92
CA ALA A 66 -0.77 3.32 -18.40
C ALA A 66 -1.80 4.21 -19.12
N ALA A 67 -1.46 5.48 -19.35
CA ALA A 67 -2.34 6.41 -20.05
C ALA A 67 -2.59 5.98 -21.51
N GLU A 68 -1.56 5.52 -22.22
CA GLU A 68 -1.70 5.01 -23.59
C GLU A 68 -2.55 3.74 -23.63
N ALA A 69 -2.31 2.79 -22.72
CA ALA A 69 -3.10 1.56 -22.62
C ALA A 69 -4.57 1.86 -22.28
N ALA A 70 -4.82 2.77 -21.35
CA ALA A 70 -6.16 3.21 -20.99
C ALA A 70 -6.88 3.89 -22.17
N ALA A 71 -6.20 4.78 -22.90
CA ALA A 71 -6.79 5.48 -24.03
C ALA A 71 -7.23 4.55 -25.17
N LYS A 72 -6.54 3.42 -25.36
CA LYS A 72 -6.90 2.42 -26.38
C LYS A 72 -8.19 1.65 -26.04
N ALA A 73 -8.53 1.50 -24.76
CA ALA A 73 -9.72 0.76 -24.34
C ALA A 73 -11.01 1.50 -24.74
N GLN A 74 -11.88 0.83 -25.51
CA GLN A 74 -13.17 1.39 -25.94
C GLN A 74 -14.34 0.89 -25.12
N THR A 75 -14.19 -0.28 -24.49
CA THR A 75 -15.20 -0.90 -23.63
C THR A 75 -14.65 -1.21 -22.23
N LEU A 76 -15.54 -1.46 -21.27
CA LEU A 76 -15.13 -1.91 -19.93
C LEU A 76 -14.39 -3.26 -19.96
N GLU A 77 -14.70 -4.12 -20.93
CA GLU A 77 -14.02 -5.40 -21.13
C GLU A 77 -12.59 -5.19 -21.65
N ASP A 78 -12.40 -4.27 -22.61
CA ASP A 78 -11.07 -3.88 -23.07
C ASP A 78 -10.24 -3.27 -21.94
N LEU A 79 -10.87 -2.43 -21.11
CA LEU A 79 -10.19 -1.80 -19.98
C LEU A 79 -9.78 -2.84 -18.94
N ARG A 80 -10.66 -3.79 -18.63
CA ARG A 80 -10.35 -4.92 -17.75
C ARG A 80 -9.17 -5.74 -18.29
N ALA A 81 -9.15 -6.02 -19.60
CA ALA A 81 -8.07 -6.74 -20.25
C ALA A 81 -6.75 -5.95 -20.21
N ALA A 82 -6.80 -4.64 -20.48
CA ALA A 82 -5.64 -3.75 -20.43
C ALA A 82 -5.03 -3.70 -19.01
N ILE A 83 -5.86 -3.55 -17.97
CA ILE A 83 -5.42 -3.59 -16.58
C ILE A 83 -4.84 -4.97 -16.25
N ALA A 84 -5.54 -6.06 -16.59
CA ALA A 84 -5.05 -7.41 -16.32
C ALA A 84 -3.74 -7.74 -17.05
N GLY A 85 -3.49 -7.13 -18.21
CA GLY A 85 -2.26 -7.24 -19.00
C GLY A 85 -1.14 -6.27 -18.62
N PHE A 86 -1.38 -5.33 -17.71
CA PHE A 86 -0.41 -4.29 -17.37
C PHE A 86 0.65 -4.83 -16.38
N ASP A 87 1.87 -5.06 -16.87
CA ASP A 87 2.97 -5.69 -16.10
C ASP A 87 3.91 -4.71 -15.38
N LEU A 88 3.73 -3.40 -15.57
CA LEU A 88 4.59 -2.38 -14.95
C LEU A 88 4.24 -2.13 -13.48
N CYS A 89 3.14 -2.67 -12.97
CA CYS A 89 2.75 -2.55 -11.58
C CYS A 89 3.20 -3.78 -10.76
N ASP A 90 4.14 -3.58 -9.84
CA ASP A 90 4.68 -4.65 -8.98
C ASP A 90 3.61 -5.34 -8.12
N LEU A 91 2.52 -4.64 -7.77
CA LEU A 91 1.41 -5.20 -6.98
C LEU A 91 0.79 -6.43 -7.65
N LYS A 92 0.81 -6.50 -8.98
CA LYS A 92 0.30 -7.64 -9.75
C LYS A 92 1.00 -8.94 -9.39
N ARG A 93 2.31 -8.90 -9.10
CA ARG A 93 3.12 -10.09 -8.78
C ARG A 93 2.71 -10.75 -7.45
N GLY A 94 2.18 -9.95 -6.52
CA GLY A 94 1.74 -10.40 -5.20
C GLY A 94 0.25 -10.71 -5.09
N ALA A 95 -0.55 -10.29 -6.07
CA ALA A 95 -2.00 -10.47 -6.05
C ALA A 95 -2.41 -11.81 -6.67
N ARG A 96 -3.50 -12.38 -6.16
CA ARG A 96 -4.08 -13.61 -6.70
C ARG A 96 -5.04 -13.32 -7.85
N ASN A 97 -5.84 -12.27 -7.73
CA ASN A 97 -6.78 -11.88 -8.77
C ASN A 97 -6.71 -10.38 -9.01
N THR A 98 -6.99 -9.98 -10.26
CA THR A 98 -7.28 -8.59 -10.60
C THR A 98 -8.71 -8.26 -10.18
N VAL A 99 -8.85 -7.36 -9.21
CA VAL A 99 -10.14 -6.89 -8.70
C VAL A 99 -10.55 -5.67 -9.50
N PHE A 100 -11.29 -5.89 -10.58
CA PHE A 100 -11.65 -4.83 -11.52
C PHE A 100 -12.84 -3.98 -11.05
N ALA A 101 -14.03 -4.58 -10.94
CA ALA A 101 -15.24 -3.88 -10.53
C ALA A 101 -16.32 -4.87 -10.06
N ASP A 102 -17.38 -4.35 -9.45
CA ASP A 102 -18.64 -5.05 -9.16
C ASP A 102 -19.82 -4.12 -9.41
N GLY A 103 -20.99 -4.71 -9.63
CA GLY A 103 -22.25 -4.01 -9.85
C GLY A 103 -22.57 -3.67 -11.30
N VAL A 104 -23.45 -2.69 -11.52
CA VAL A 104 -24.09 -2.44 -12.83
C VAL A 104 -23.35 -1.35 -13.62
N PRO A 105 -22.77 -1.66 -14.80
CA PRO A 105 -22.25 -0.63 -15.71
C PRO A 105 -23.34 0.39 -16.09
N GLY A 106 -23.01 1.68 -16.14
CA GLY A 106 -24.00 2.75 -16.40
C GLY A 106 -24.88 3.11 -15.20
N ALA A 107 -24.61 2.55 -14.02
CA ALA A 107 -25.29 2.94 -12.79
C ALA A 107 -25.09 4.44 -12.48
N PRO A 108 -26.10 5.12 -11.91
CA PRO A 108 -26.00 6.55 -11.58
C PRO A 108 -24.94 6.84 -10.52
N VAL A 109 -24.59 5.87 -9.68
CA VAL A 109 -23.57 6.02 -8.64
C VAL A 109 -22.40 5.09 -8.89
N MET A 110 -21.20 5.67 -8.93
CA MET A 110 -19.95 4.90 -8.90
C MET A 110 -19.18 5.16 -7.60
N ILE A 111 -18.86 4.09 -6.89
CA ILE A 111 -18.08 4.11 -5.64
C ILE A 111 -16.64 3.73 -5.94
N ILE A 112 -15.71 4.55 -5.47
CA ILE A 112 -14.27 4.34 -5.64
C ILE A 112 -13.64 4.15 -4.25
N GLY A 113 -13.20 2.91 -3.98
CA GLY A 113 -12.44 2.53 -2.80
C GLY A 113 -10.93 2.68 -2.95
N GLU A 114 -10.18 2.24 -1.95
CA GLU A 114 -8.73 2.41 -1.88
C GLU A 114 -8.00 1.29 -2.64
N ALA A 115 -7.98 0.09 -2.07
CA ALA A 115 -7.36 -1.09 -2.64
C ALA A 115 -8.06 -2.37 -2.13
N PRO A 116 -7.91 -3.51 -2.81
CA PRO A 116 -8.53 -4.76 -2.41
C PRO A 116 -7.91 -5.31 -1.12
N GLY A 117 -8.75 -5.85 -0.24
CA GLY A 117 -8.31 -6.63 0.91
C GLY A 117 -8.09 -8.10 0.56
N ARG A 118 -7.87 -8.92 1.59
CA ARG A 118 -7.61 -10.37 1.42
C ARG A 118 -8.80 -11.10 0.79
N ASP A 119 -10.02 -10.76 1.20
CA ASP A 119 -11.22 -11.44 0.72
C ASP A 119 -11.54 -11.04 -0.72
N GLU A 120 -11.32 -9.77 -1.05
CA GLU A 120 -11.45 -9.21 -2.40
C GLU A 120 -10.44 -9.84 -3.36
N ASP A 121 -9.16 -9.90 -2.96
CA ASP A 121 -8.10 -10.54 -3.76
C ASP A 121 -8.38 -12.03 -3.99
N ARG A 122 -8.98 -12.74 -3.02
CA ARG A 122 -9.39 -14.13 -3.22
C ARG A 122 -10.61 -14.26 -4.13
N GLY A 123 -11.57 -13.35 -4.01
CA GLY A 123 -12.86 -13.40 -4.70
C GLY A 123 -12.89 -12.71 -6.07
N GLY A 124 -11.86 -11.93 -6.41
CA GLY A 124 -11.79 -11.16 -7.65
C GLY A 124 -12.81 -10.02 -7.75
N ARG A 125 -13.46 -9.65 -6.64
CA ARG A 125 -14.53 -8.64 -6.59
C ARG A 125 -14.30 -7.61 -5.49
N PRO A 126 -14.54 -6.32 -5.72
CA PRO A 126 -14.36 -5.28 -4.72
C PRO A 126 -15.40 -5.37 -3.60
N PHE A 127 -15.01 -4.94 -2.39
CA PHE A 127 -15.88 -4.83 -1.22
C PHE A 127 -16.71 -6.11 -0.93
N VAL A 128 -16.06 -7.26 -0.78
CA VAL A 128 -16.72 -8.54 -0.39
C VAL A 128 -16.45 -8.94 1.06
N GLY A 129 -15.44 -8.35 1.70
CA GLY A 129 -15.08 -8.58 3.10
C GLY A 129 -16.00 -7.86 4.09
N ARG A 130 -15.55 -7.75 5.34
CA ARG A 130 -16.33 -7.10 6.43
C ARG A 130 -16.69 -5.64 6.13
N ALA A 131 -15.76 -4.90 5.54
CA ALA A 131 -15.98 -3.51 5.12
C ALA A 131 -17.04 -3.43 4.02
N GLY A 132 -17.00 -4.36 3.06
CA GLY A 132 -17.99 -4.47 1.99
C GLY A 132 -19.40 -4.75 2.49
N ARG A 133 -19.55 -5.69 3.44
CA ARG A 133 -20.87 -5.96 4.05
C ARG A 133 -21.44 -4.74 4.81
N LEU A 134 -20.59 -3.87 5.34
CA LEU A 134 -21.05 -2.62 5.92
C LEU A 134 -21.49 -1.64 4.83
N LEU A 135 -20.73 -1.55 3.72
CA LEU A 135 -21.11 -0.74 2.56
C LEU A 135 -22.47 -1.17 2.00
N ASP A 136 -22.71 -2.47 1.85
CA ASP A 136 -24.01 -2.98 1.37
C ASP A 136 -25.16 -2.48 2.24
N ARG A 137 -25.06 -2.63 3.58
CA ARG A 137 -26.09 -2.13 4.49
C ARG A 137 -26.27 -0.60 4.43
N MET A 138 -25.19 0.14 4.19
CA MET A 138 -25.23 1.59 4.05
C MET A 138 -25.99 2.00 2.78
N LEU A 139 -25.74 1.31 1.67
CA LEU A 139 -26.42 1.53 0.39
C LEU A 139 -27.89 1.13 0.46
N ASP A 140 -28.18 -0.05 1.02
CA ASP A 140 -29.56 -0.55 1.18
C ASP A 140 -30.43 0.46 1.96
N ALA A 141 -29.87 1.09 3.00
CA ALA A 141 -30.57 2.08 3.83
C ALA A 141 -31.02 3.33 3.05
N ILE A 142 -30.37 3.64 1.91
CA ILE A 142 -30.76 4.74 1.03
C ILE A 142 -31.48 4.28 -0.24
N GLY A 143 -31.72 2.98 -0.41
CA GLY A 143 -32.37 2.41 -1.60
C GLY A 143 -31.42 2.18 -2.76
N LEU A 144 -30.12 2.04 -2.48
CA LEU A 144 -29.12 1.71 -3.47
C LEU A 144 -28.65 0.27 -3.28
N SER A 145 -28.32 -0.42 -4.36
CA SER A 145 -27.74 -1.75 -4.33
C SER A 145 -26.76 -1.95 -5.48
N ARG A 146 -25.70 -2.73 -5.23
CA ARG A 146 -24.79 -3.15 -6.30
C ARG A 146 -25.46 -4.00 -7.38
N ALA A 147 -26.61 -4.61 -7.09
CA ALA A 147 -27.32 -5.44 -8.07
C ALA A 147 -28.10 -4.61 -9.10
N GLU A 148 -28.43 -3.35 -8.79
CA GLU A 148 -29.37 -2.56 -9.58
C GLU A 148 -28.82 -1.22 -10.05
N ASN A 149 -28.21 -0.44 -9.14
CA ASN A 149 -28.00 0.99 -9.39
C ASN A 149 -26.68 1.54 -8.82
N VAL A 150 -25.74 0.67 -8.47
CA VAL A 150 -24.39 1.05 -8.02
C VAL A 150 -23.33 0.28 -8.80
N TYR A 151 -22.29 1.01 -9.19
CA TYR A 151 -21.05 0.45 -9.73
C TYR A 151 -19.91 0.69 -8.73
N ILE A 152 -19.04 -0.30 -8.51
CA ILE A 152 -18.01 -0.23 -7.46
C ILE A 152 -16.66 -0.63 -8.05
N THR A 153 -15.64 0.18 -7.78
CA THR A 153 -14.24 -0.12 -8.11
C THR A 153 -13.31 0.36 -7.00
N ASN A 154 -12.01 0.12 -7.15
CA ASN A 154 -10.95 0.66 -6.30
C ASN A 154 -9.94 1.44 -7.16
N VAL A 155 -9.19 2.35 -6.53
CA VAL A 155 -8.06 3.02 -7.21
C VAL A 155 -7.05 2.01 -7.71
N LEU A 156 -6.75 0.99 -6.90
CA LEU A 156 -5.83 -0.07 -7.26
C LEU A 156 -6.60 -1.38 -7.48
N PRO A 157 -6.33 -2.10 -8.57
CA PRO A 157 -7.01 -3.36 -8.85
C PRO A 157 -6.35 -4.56 -8.14
N TRP A 158 -5.17 -4.38 -7.53
CA TRP A 158 -4.42 -5.42 -6.85
C TRP A 158 -4.17 -5.07 -5.39
N ARG A 159 -4.13 -6.11 -4.57
CA ARG A 159 -3.92 -6.01 -3.13
C ARG A 159 -2.47 -5.65 -2.81
N PRO A 160 -2.21 -4.56 -2.05
CA PRO A 160 -0.88 -4.25 -1.55
C PRO A 160 -0.37 -5.32 -0.56
N PRO A 161 0.95 -5.60 -0.55
CA PRO A 161 1.56 -6.48 0.45
C PRO A 161 1.17 -6.05 1.86
N GLN A 162 0.73 -7.01 2.68
CA GLN A 162 0.30 -6.78 4.07
C GLN A 162 -0.82 -5.73 4.25
N ASN A 163 -1.57 -5.40 3.20
CA ASN A 163 -2.57 -4.32 3.20
C ASN A 163 -1.97 -2.95 3.60
N ARG A 164 -0.71 -2.69 3.23
CA ARG A 164 -0.13 -1.35 3.41
C ARG A 164 -0.88 -0.31 2.60
N ASP A 165 -0.75 0.95 3.01
CA ASP A 165 -1.20 2.07 2.19
C ASP A 165 -0.41 2.08 0.86
N PRO A 166 -1.08 2.35 -0.26
CA PRO A 166 -0.42 2.53 -1.54
C PRO A 166 0.48 3.76 -1.58
N THR A 167 1.54 3.65 -2.36
CA THR A 167 2.46 4.77 -2.61
C THR A 167 1.85 5.76 -3.61
N PRO A 168 2.27 7.04 -3.57
CA PRO A 168 1.86 8.03 -4.58
C PRO A 168 2.14 7.59 -6.02
N ASP A 169 3.25 6.90 -6.25
CA ASP A 169 3.64 6.42 -7.59
C ASP A 169 2.70 5.32 -8.09
N GLU A 170 2.33 4.36 -7.22
CA GLU A 170 1.32 3.34 -7.53
C GLU A 170 -0.05 3.95 -7.85
N ILE A 171 -0.45 4.98 -7.09
CA ILE A 171 -1.69 5.72 -7.34
C ILE A 171 -1.62 6.45 -8.68
N GLY A 172 -0.52 7.17 -8.93
CA GLY A 172 -0.31 7.94 -10.16
C GLY A 172 -0.35 7.06 -11.41
N MET A 173 0.27 5.87 -11.33
CA MET A 173 0.27 4.89 -12.41
C MET A 173 -1.12 4.33 -12.73
N MET A 174 -1.98 4.13 -11.73
CA MET A 174 -3.33 3.59 -11.96
C MET A 174 -4.41 4.65 -12.19
N THR A 175 -4.12 5.92 -11.89
CA THR A 175 -5.06 7.03 -12.09
C THR A 175 -5.57 7.17 -13.54
N PRO A 176 -4.73 7.04 -14.60
CA PRO A 176 -5.21 7.07 -15.98
C PRO A 176 -6.24 5.97 -16.30
N PHE A 177 -5.99 4.75 -15.82
CA PHE A 177 -6.96 3.65 -15.96
C PHE A 177 -8.25 3.94 -15.21
N LEU A 178 -8.17 4.44 -13.98
CA LEU A 178 -9.35 4.79 -13.19
C LEU A 178 -10.17 5.91 -13.84
N LYS A 179 -9.51 6.94 -14.37
CA LYS A 179 -10.17 8.02 -15.11
C LYS A 179 -10.91 7.46 -16.32
N ARG A 180 -10.26 6.60 -17.11
CA ARG A 180 -10.90 5.91 -18.24
C ARG A 180 -12.05 5.02 -17.79
N HIS A 181 -11.92 4.37 -16.64
CA HIS A 181 -12.98 3.55 -16.04
C HIS A 181 -14.23 4.38 -15.77
N VAL A 182 -14.07 5.56 -15.19
CA VAL A 182 -15.19 6.50 -14.96
C VAL A 182 -15.80 6.96 -16.28
N GLU A 183 -14.98 7.30 -17.27
CA GLU A 183 -15.48 7.69 -18.60
C GLU A 183 -16.33 6.60 -19.26
N LEU A 184 -15.91 5.34 -19.17
CA LEU A 184 -16.61 4.20 -19.77
C LEU A 184 -17.81 3.72 -18.95
N ALA A 185 -17.76 3.86 -17.62
CA ALA A 185 -18.86 3.49 -16.74
C ALA A 185 -19.97 4.55 -16.70
N ASP A 186 -19.67 5.79 -17.12
CA ASP A 186 -20.59 6.93 -17.27
C ASP A 186 -21.52 7.19 -16.05
N PRO A 187 -21.01 7.26 -14.80
CA PRO A 187 -21.87 7.44 -13.64
C PRO A 187 -22.29 8.89 -13.43
N ALA A 188 -23.53 9.14 -13.02
CA ALA A 188 -23.99 10.50 -12.71
C ALA A 188 -23.22 11.16 -11.54
N VAL A 189 -22.83 10.36 -10.54
CA VAL A 189 -22.14 10.81 -9.31
C VAL A 189 -21.01 9.86 -8.93
N LEU A 190 -19.89 10.42 -8.45
CA LEU A 190 -18.78 9.67 -7.85
C LEU A 190 -18.81 9.76 -6.31
N VAL A 191 -18.58 8.63 -5.65
CA VAL A 191 -18.41 8.56 -4.21
C VAL A 191 -17.01 8.05 -3.87
N LEU A 192 -16.21 8.87 -3.20
CA LEU A 192 -14.82 8.55 -2.87
C LEU A 192 -14.71 8.08 -1.44
N MET A 193 -14.41 6.80 -1.24
CA MET A 193 -14.33 6.20 0.08
C MET A 193 -12.88 6.23 0.57
N GLY A 194 -12.57 7.11 1.52
CA GLY A 194 -11.26 7.20 2.17
C GLY A 194 -10.26 8.17 1.53
N ASN A 195 -9.03 8.17 2.05
CA ASN A 195 -8.01 9.16 1.63
C ASN A 195 -7.39 8.83 0.27
N ILE A 196 -7.22 7.55 -0.05
CA ILE A 196 -6.53 7.13 -1.28
C ILE A 196 -7.38 7.45 -2.51
N SER A 197 -8.69 7.20 -2.45
CA SER A 197 -9.63 7.62 -3.49
C SER A 197 -9.68 9.13 -3.66
N CYS A 198 -9.72 9.89 -2.55
CA CYS A 198 -9.61 11.36 -2.60
C CYS A 198 -8.28 11.83 -3.23
N GLN A 199 -7.16 11.20 -2.90
CA GLN A 199 -5.87 11.56 -3.47
C GLN A 199 -5.83 11.30 -4.98
N ALA A 200 -6.34 10.15 -5.43
CA ALA A 200 -6.35 9.77 -6.85
C ALA A 200 -7.25 10.68 -7.69
N VAL A 201 -8.44 11.01 -7.19
CA VAL A 201 -9.46 11.73 -7.96
C VAL A 201 -9.38 13.25 -7.77
N LEU A 202 -9.14 13.74 -6.55
CA LEU A 202 -9.15 15.17 -6.19
C LEU A 202 -7.74 15.76 -6.00
N GLY A 203 -6.68 14.94 -6.02
CA GLY A 203 -5.31 15.39 -5.74
C GLY A 203 -5.08 15.87 -4.30
N ARG A 204 -6.02 15.60 -3.38
CA ARG A 204 -6.02 16.12 -1.99
C ARG A 204 -6.20 14.99 -0.98
N ARG A 205 -5.60 15.14 0.21
CA ARG A 205 -5.75 14.25 1.36
C ARG A 205 -6.40 14.96 2.53
N GLY A 206 -6.95 14.20 3.49
CA GLY A 206 -7.55 14.74 4.71
C GLY A 206 -9.06 14.49 4.78
N ILE A 207 -9.45 13.21 4.73
CA ILE A 207 -10.86 12.79 4.66
C ILE A 207 -11.74 13.40 5.76
N THR A 208 -11.20 13.62 6.97
CA THR A 208 -11.92 14.25 8.09
C THR A 208 -12.39 15.69 7.80
N ARG A 209 -11.77 16.39 6.85
CA ARG A 209 -12.19 17.74 6.43
C ARG A 209 -12.97 17.75 5.12
N LEU A 210 -12.77 16.72 4.30
CA LEU A 210 -13.31 16.59 2.95
C LEU A 210 -14.67 15.89 2.92
N HIS A 211 -14.93 14.96 3.85
CA HIS A 211 -16.18 14.20 3.85
C HIS A 211 -17.41 15.10 3.96
N GLY A 212 -18.50 14.69 3.32
CA GLY A 212 -19.77 15.42 3.31
C GLY A 212 -19.79 16.72 2.50
N LYS A 213 -18.69 17.09 1.84
CA LYS A 213 -18.61 18.28 0.99
C LYS A 213 -18.55 17.87 -0.47
N TRP A 214 -19.53 18.33 -1.24
CA TRP A 214 -19.54 18.15 -2.69
C TRP A 214 -18.35 18.85 -3.34
N ASP A 215 -17.74 18.16 -4.30
CA ASP A 215 -16.64 18.65 -5.13
C ASP A 215 -16.88 18.24 -6.59
N GLN A 216 -15.94 18.57 -7.48
CA GLN A 216 -16.01 18.24 -8.90
C GLN A 216 -14.69 17.61 -9.36
N ALA A 217 -14.78 16.48 -10.04
CA ALA A 217 -13.64 15.86 -10.71
C ALA A 217 -14.08 15.11 -11.94
N TRP A 218 -13.23 15.14 -12.98
CA TRP A 218 -13.48 14.42 -14.24
C TRP A 218 -14.86 14.72 -14.85
N GLY A 219 -15.37 15.94 -14.67
CA GLY A 219 -16.67 16.37 -15.16
C GLY A 219 -17.87 15.82 -14.39
N ARG A 220 -17.68 15.21 -13.22
CA ARG A 220 -18.74 14.66 -12.38
C ARG A 220 -18.75 15.30 -10.98
N PRO A 221 -19.93 15.42 -10.35
CA PRO A 221 -20.03 15.69 -8.92
C PRO A 221 -19.43 14.54 -8.11
N VAL A 222 -18.66 14.91 -7.08
CA VAL A 222 -17.92 13.99 -6.23
C VAL A 222 -18.32 14.20 -4.78
N LEU A 223 -18.62 13.12 -4.08
CA LEU A 223 -18.84 13.11 -2.64
C LEU A 223 -17.78 12.25 -1.93
N PRO A 224 -16.83 12.88 -1.22
CA PRO A 224 -15.94 12.17 -0.31
C PRO A 224 -16.69 11.63 0.90
N MET A 225 -16.35 10.41 1.33
CA MET A 225 -16.95 9.72 2.47
C MET A 225 -15.89 8.91 3.23
N PHE A 226 -16.14 8.67 4.52
CA PHE A 226 -15.29 7.78 5.31
C PHE A 226 -15.35 6.33 4.79
N HIS A 227 -14.17 5.70 4.66
CA HIS A 227 -14.09 4.32 4.23
C HIS A 227 -14.78 3.37 5.25
N PRO A 228 -15.54 2.35 4.82
CA PRO A 228 -16.25 1.46 5.74
C PRO A 228 -15.34 0.74 6.75
N ALA A 229 -14.10 0.43 6.36
CA ALA A 229 -13.10 -0.12 7.29
C ALA A 229 -12.75 0.83 8.45
N TYR A 230 -12.75 2.14 8.21
CA TYR A 230 -12.59 3.15 9.26
C TYR A 230 -13.81 3.16 10.19
N LEU A 231 -15.03 3.13 9.65
CA LEU A 231 -16.27 3.10 10.43
C LEU A 231 -16.43 1.85 11.30
N LEU A 232 -15.84 0.73 10.90
CA LEU A 232 -15.78 -0.49 11.72
C LEU A 232 -14.85 -0.32 12.93
N ARG A 233 -13.76 0.44 12.79
CA ARG A 233 -12.82 0.75 13.89
C ARG A 233 -13.29 1.91 14.76
N GLN A 234 -14.00 2.86 14.17
CA GLN A 234 -14.49 4.07 14.81
C GLN A 234 -16.02 4.18 14.62
N PRO A 235 -16.82 3.43 15.41
CA PRO A 235 -18.26 3.39 15.22
C PRO A 235 -18.98 4.73 15.40
N HIS A 236 -18.41 5.67 16.16
CA HIS A 236 -18.98 7.00 16.36
C HIS A 236 -19.09 7.81 15.06
N ALA A 237 -18.15 7.61 14.13
CA ALA A 237 -18.14 8.29 12.82
C ALA A 237 -19.23 7.78 11.86
N LYS A 238 -19.99 6.74 12.23
CA LYS A 238 -21.14 6.27 11.44
C LYS A 238 -22.25 7.33 11.36
N ARG A 239 -22.35 8.22 12.35
CA ARG A 239 -23.28 9.35 12.30
C ARG A 239 -22.96 10.27 11.13
N ASP A 240 -21.68 10.58 10.95
CA ASP A 240 -21.21 11.46 9.88
C ASP A 240 -21.41 10.79 8.51
N ALA A 241 -21.02 9.51 8.39
CA ALA A 241 -21.26 8.75 7.17
C ALA A 241 -22.75 8.62 6.83
N TRP A 242 -23.64 8.58 7.82
CA TRP A 242 -25.09 8.58 7.59
C TRP A 242 -25.57 9.92 7.02
N ALA A 243 -25.07 11.05 7.53
CA ALA A 243 -25.37 12.36 6.95
C ALA A 243 -24.92 12.44 5.49
N ASP A 244 -23.70 11.97 5.18
CA ASP A 244 -23.17 11.93 3.82
C ASP A 244 -24.04 11.06 2.88
N LEU A 245 -24.57 9.93 3.36
CA LEU A 245 -25.49 9.08 2.58
C LEU A 245 -26.83 9.76 2.29
N LEU A 246 -27.35 10.55 3.23
CA LEU A 246 -28.57 11.32 3.02
C LEU A 246 -28.37 12.43 1.99
N GLU A 247 -27.22 13.10 2.01
CA GLU A 247 -26.81 14.08 0.98
C GLU A 247 -26.70 13.41 -0.40
N LEU A 248 -26.08 12.23 -0.49
CA LEU A 248 -26.04 11.45 -1.72
C LEU A 248 -27.45 11.15 -2.24
N LYS A 249 -28.34 10.65 -1.36
CA LYS A 249 -29.73 10.33 -1.72
C LYS A 249 -30.50 11.57 -2.19
N ALA A 250 -30.28 12.73 -1.55
CA ALA A 250 -30.88 13.99 -1.96
C ALA A 250 -30.39 14.39 -3.36
N LYS A 251 -29.07 14.32 -3.59
CA LYS A 251 -28.48 14.67 -4.89
C LYS A 251 -28.97 13.79 -6.03
N LEU A 252 -29.14 12.49 -5.80
CA LEU A 252 -29.62 11.58 -6.83
C LEU A 252 -31.04 11.90 -7.32
N ARG A 253 -31.89 12.49 -6.47
CA ARG A 253 -33.22 12.95 -6.86
C ARG A 253 -33.21 14.20 -7.74
N GLU A 254 -32.10 14.94 -7.77
CA GLU A 254 -31.94 16.12 -8.64
C GLU A 254 -31.39 15.73 -10.02
N VAL A 255 -30.62 14.65 -10.08
CA VAL A 255 -29.85 14.24 -11.27
C VAL A 255 -30.53 13.11 -12.04
N THR A 256 -31.48 12.39 -11.40
CA THR A 256 -32.27 11.29 -11.99
C THR A 256 -33.74 11.68 -12.03
#